data_AF-A0A5J4V1B4-F1
#
_entry.id   AF-A0A5J4V1B4-F1
#
_cell.length_a   1.000
_cell.length_b   1.000
_cell.length_c   1.000
_cell.angle_alpha   90.00
_cell.angle_beta   90.00
_cell.angle_gamma   90.00
#
_symmetry.space_group_name_H-M   'P 1'
#
loop_
_entity.id
_entity.type
_entity.pdbx_description
1 polymer ?
#
loop_
_entity_poly.entity_id
_entity_poly.type
_entity_poly.pdbx_seq_one_letter_code
_entity_poly.pdbx_strand_id
1 'polypeptide(L)'
;MSSNERGPQKRDCYYLETLGLPGEIQSMVIGRFFDKNIETVVLAKWSFISIFHFNDKTDSFHFVDHISVYKEIYCLCVSTQPH
;
A
#
# COMPACT_ATOMS: atom_id res chain seq x y z
N MET A 1 -2.30 59.27 5.14
CA MET A 1 -1.54 58.11 4.66
C MET A 1 -1.72 57.01 5.68
N SER A 2 -2.52 55.98 5.37
CA SER A 2 -2.83 54.89 6.30
C SER A 2 -1.77 53.79 6.14
N SER A 3 -0.94 53.61 7.16
CA SER A 3 0.09 52.57 7.21
C SER A 3 -0.58 51.21 7.37
N ASN A 4 -0.64 50.44 6.29
CA ASN A 4 -1.18 49.08 6.30
C ASN A 4 -0.09 48.11 6.78
N GLU A 5 0.09 48.00 8.10
CA GLU A 5 0.98 47.02 8.71
C GLU A 5 0.34 45.63 8.63
N ARG A 6 0.61 44.91 7.52
CA ARG A 6 0.30 43.48 7.43
C ARG A 6 1.27 42.74 8.36
N GLY A 7 0.80 42.45 9.58
CA GLY A 7 1.50 41.56 10.52
C GLY A 7 1.84 40.20 9.87
N PRO A 8 2.80 39.46 10.45
CA PRO A 8 3.33 38.24 9.84
C PRO A 8 2.19 37.25 9.57
N GLN A 9 1.98 36.91 8.29
CA GLN A 9 1.00 35.90 7.88
C GLN A 9 1.35 34.58 8.58
N LYS A 10 0.46 34.14 9.46
CA LYS A 10 0.57 32.83 10.11
C LYS A 10 0.51 31.76 9.02
N ARG A 11 1.58 30.97 8.87
CA ARG A 11 1.61 29.85 7.92
C ARG A 11 0.93 28.67 8.58
N ASP A 12 -0.12 28.17 7.95
CA ASP A 12 -0.76 26.93 8.38
C ASP A 12 0.14 25.75 8.00
N CYS A 13 0.49 24.93 8.99
CA CYS A 13 1.26 23.72 8.82
C CYS A 13 0.37 22.52 9.11
N TYR A 14 0.26 21.58 8.17
CA TYR A 14 -0.50 20.35 8.33
C TYR A 14 0.45 19.15 8.30
N TYR A 15 0.24 18.22 9.22
CA TYR A 15 0.93 16.93 9.26
C TYR A 15 -0.10 15.83 9.02
N LEU A 16 0.21 14.92 8.10
CA LEU A 16 -0.63 13.79 7.76
C LEU A 16 0.08 12.52 8.17
N GLU A 17 -0.61 11.68 8.94
CA GLU A 17 -0.12 10.38 9.39
C GLU A 17 -1.22 9.34 9.21
N THR A 18 -0.82 8.13 8.82
CA THR A 18 -1.72 6.99 8.70
C THR A 18 -1.82 6.29 10.05
N LEU A 19 -2.96 6.47 10.74
CA LEU A 19 -3.22 5.84 12.05
C LEU A 19 -3.51 4.33 11.97
N GLY A 20 -3.82 3.83 10.77
CA GLY A 20 -4.11 2.44 10.52
C GLY A 20 -4.32 2.19 9.04
N LEU A 21 -4.09 0.96 8.60
CA LEU A 21 -4.27 0.59 7.19
C LEU A 21 -5.74 0.36 6.87
N PRO A 22 -6.18 0.71 5.65
CA PRO A 22 -7.52 0.39 5.17
C PRO A 22 -7.79 -1.11 5.31
N GLY A 23 -8.95 -1.48 5.85
CA GLY A 23 -9.34 -2.88 6.01
C GLY A 23 -9.82 -3.52 4.72
N GLU A 24 -10.49 -2.73 3.87
CA GLU A 24 -11.11 -3.17 2.63
C GLU A 24 -10.07 -3.66 1.61
N ILE A 25 -10.36 -4.81 0.99
CA ILE A 25 -9.56 -5.40 -0.08
C ILE A 25 -10.34 -5.22 -1.37
N GLN A 26 -9.77 -4.52 -2.34
CA GLN A 26 -10.42 -4.27 -3.64
C GLN A 26 -10.02 -5.30 -4.69
N SER A 27 -8.80 -5.81 -4.59
CA SER A 27 -8.26 -6.79 -5.52
C SER A 27 -7.22 -7.66 -4.83
N MET A 28 -7.11 -8.89 -5.28
CA MET A 28 -6.17 -9.88 -4.76
C MET A 28 -5.61 -10.68 -5.92
N VAL A 29 -4.31 -10.94 -5.89
CA VAL A 29 -3.65 -11.88 -6.81
C VAL A 29 -2.79 -12.84 -6.02
N ILE A 30 -2.69 -14.06 -6.53
CA ILE A 30 -1.90 -15.14 -5.96
C ILE A 30 -0.94 -15.64 -7.02
N GLY A 31 0.29 -15.93 -6.62
CA GLY A 31 1.30 -16.44 -7.53
C GLY A 31 2.66 -16.51 -6.88
N ARG A 32 3.66 -16.86 -7.68
CA ARG A 32 5.05 -17.01 -7.23
C ARG A 32 5.89 -15.86 -7.80
N PHE A 33 5.72 -14.67 -7.20
CA PHE A 33 6.23 -13.42 -7.76
C PHE A 33 7.70 -13.15 -7.44
N PHE A 34 8.12 -13.48 -6.22
CA PHE A 34 9.47 -13.17 -5.71
C PHE A 34 10.39 -14.38 -5.73
N ASP A 35 9.84 -15.57 -5.47
CA ASP A 35 10.53 -16.85 -5.53
C ASP A 35 9.59 -17.90 -6.14
N LYS A 36 10.10 -18.69 -7.08
CA LYS A 36 9.37 -19.78 -7.76
C LYS A 36 8.92 -20.90 -6.81
N ASN A 37 9.41 -20.94 -5.59
CA ASN A 37 9.09 -21.94 -4.57
C ASN A 37 8.14 -21.42 -3.48
N ILE A 38 7.86 -20.11 -3.45
CA ILE A 38 7.03 -19.50 -2.41
C ILE A 38 5.78 -18.93 -3.06
N GLU A 39 4.62 -19.50 -2.72
CA GLU A 39 3.35 -18.88 -3.08
C GLU A 39 3.13 -17.60 -2.27
N THR A 40 2.70 -16.56 -2.97
CA THR A 40 2.57 -15.22 -2.43
C THR A 40 1.17 -14.71 -2.72
N VAL A 41 0.53 -14.14 -1.70
CA VAL A 41 -0.72 -13.39 -1.83
C VAL A 41 -0.38 -11.91 -1.80
N VAL A 42 -0.90 -11.17 -2.79
CA VAL A 42 -0.80 -9.72 -2.86
C VAL A 42 -2.20 -9.12 -2.82
N LEU A 43 -2.44 -8.27 -1.83
CA LEU A 43 -3.73 -7.60 -1.61
C LEU A 43 -3.61 -6.11 -1.94
N ALA A 44 -4.53 -5.59 -2.75
CA ALA A 44 -4.73 -4.15 -2.91
C ALA A 44 -5.77 -3.65 -1.91
N LYS A 45 -5.36 -2.65 -1.12
CA LYS A 45 -6.15 -2.02 -0.05
C LYS A 45 -6.05 -0.49 -0.19
N TRP A 46 -6.93 0.07 -1.01
CA TRP A 46 -6.97 1.47 -1.42
C TRP A 46 -5.67 1.93 -2.08
N SER A 47 -4.80 2.57 -1.30
CA SER A 47 -3.49 3.06 -1.75
C SER A 47 -2.34 2.23 -1.21
N PHE A 48 -2.63 1.04 -0.68
CA PHE A 48 -1.64 0.12 -0.12
C PHE A 48 -1.66 -1.22 -0.82
N ILE A 49 -0.48 -1.79 -1.02
CA ILE A 49 -0.28 -3.17 -1.41
C ILE A 49 0.22 -3.93 -0.20
N SER A 50 -0.44 -5.05 0.14
CA SER A 50 -0.04 -5.91 1.26
C SER A 50 0.45 -7.24 0.71
N ILE A 51 1.62 -7.68 1.15
CA ILE A 51 2.28 -8.88 0.65
C ILE A 51 2.35 -9.92 1.76
N PHE A 52 1.96 -11.15 1.44
CA PHE A 52 2.03 -12.28 2.34
C PHE A 52 2.65 -13.48 1.64
N HIS A 53 3.54 -14.20 2.31
CA HIS A 53 4.11 -15.47 1.83
C HIS A 53 3.40 -16.64 2.48
N PHE A 54 3.02 -17.62 1.69
CA PHE A 54 2.57 -18.90 2.20
C PHE A 54 3.74 -19.65 2.84
N ASN A 55 3.47 -20.25 4.00
CA ASN A 55 4.41 -21.09 4.72
C ASN A 55 3.83 -22.49 4.84
N ASP A 56 4.31 -23.39 3.99
CA ASP A 56 3.89 -24.79 3.92
C ASP A 56 4.04 -25.54 5.27
N LYS A 57 4.98 -25.11 6.13
CA LYS A 57 5.22 -25.78 7.42
C LYS A 57 4.12 -25.49 8.44
N THR A 58 3.55 -24.29 8.39
CA THR A 58 2.53 -23.83 9.32
C THR A 58 1.15 -23.79 8.69
N ASP A 59 1.03 -24.14 7.41
CA ASP A 59 -0.18 -24.07 6.59
C ASP A 59 -0.85 -22.69 6.71
N SER A 60 -0.05 -21.62 6.60
CA SER A 60 -0.53 -20.26 6.85
C SER A 60 0.23 -19.19 6.08
N PHE A 61 -0.40 -18.02 5.93
CA PHE A 61 0.19 -16.85 5.30
C PHE A 61 0.88 -15.96 6.33
N HIS A 62 2.16 -15.67 6.10
CA HIS A 62 2.97 -14.78 6.92
C HIS A 62 3.09 -13.42 6.25
N PHE A 63 2.91 -12.37 7.04
CA PHE A 63 3.07 -10.99 6.59
C PHE A 63 4.51 -10.72 6.14
N VAL A 64 4.65 -10.03 5.02
CA VAL A 64 5.95 -9.60 4.48
C VAL A 64 6.06 -8.08 4.53
N ASP A 65 5.14 -7.36 3.87
CA ASP A 65 5.21 -5.90 3.78
C ASP A 65 3.88 -5.23 3.44
N HIS A 66 3.82 -3.93 3.75
CA HIS A 66 2.80 -2.99 3.30
C HIS A 66 3.45 -1.82 2.56
N ILE A 67 3.16 -1.72 1.26
CA ILE A 67 3.73 -0.70 0.38
C ILE A 67 2.65 0.34 0.06
N SER A 68 2.87 1.58 0.46
CA SER A 68 2.03 2.71 0.00
C SER A 68 2.39 3.05 -1.44
N VAL A 69 1.40 3.04 -2.33
CA VAL A 69 1.55 3.50 -3.72
C VAL A 69 1.08 4.94 -3.91
N TYR A 70 0.57 5.58 -2.85
CA TYR A 70 0.11 6.99 -2.81
C TYR A 70 -0.94 7.37 -3.87
N LYS A 71 -1.56 6.37 -4.50
CA LYS A 71 -2.64 6.49 -5.49
C LYS A 71 -3.64 5.37 -5.30
N GLU A 72 -4.88 5.58 -5.75
CA GLU A 72 -5.90 4.54 -5.71
C GLU A 72 -5.53 3.37 -6.65
N ILE A 73 -5.64 2.14 -6.14
CA ILE A 73 -5.46 0.92 -6.90
C ILE A 73 -6.83 0.42 -7.36
N TYR A 74 -7.06 0.39 -8.67
CA TYR A 74 -8.33 -0.11 -9.22
C TYR A 74 -8.36 -1.63 -9.37
N CYS A 75 -7.26 -2.23 -9.82
CA CYS A 75 -7.15 -3.68 -9.97
C CYS A 75 -5.68 -4.12 -9.96
N LEU A 76 -5.48 -5.39 -9.57
CA LEU A 76 -4.24 -6.12 -9.77
C LEU A 76 -4.43 -7.15 -10.87
N CYS A 77 -3.49 -7.21 -11.81
CA CYS A 77 -3.47 -8.19 -12.89
C CYS A 77 -2.13 -8.91 -12.87
N VAL A 78 -2.15 -10.23 -13.06
CA VAL A 78 -0.95 -11.05 -13.15
C VAL A 78 -0.92 -11.77 -14.48
N SER A 79 0.28 -11.93 -15.02
CA SER A 79 0.54 -12.67 -16.24
C SER A 79 1.80 -13.49 -16.05
N THR A 80 1.76 -14.74 -16.48
CA THR A 80 2.94 -15.57 -16.62
C THR A 80 3.66 -15.13 -17.89
N GLN A 81 4.87 -14.58 -17.78
CA GLN A 81 5.72 -14.39 -18.95
C GLN A 81 6.21 -15.76 -19.45
N PRO A 82 5.84 -16.20 -20.66
CA PRO A 82 6.50 -17.35 -21.27
C PRO A 82 7.97 -17.02 -21.52
N HIS A 83 8.87 -17.92 -21.11
CA HIS A 83 10.29 -17.87 -21.50
C HIS A 83 10.45 -18.20 -22.98
#